data_AF-R5R0G6-F1
#
_entry.id   AF-R5R0G6-F1
#
_cell.length_a   1.000
_cell.length_b   1.000
_cell.length_c   1.000
_cell.angle_alpha   90.00
_cell.angle_beta   90.00
_cell.angle_gamma   90.00
#
_symmetry.space_group_name_H-M   'P 1'
#
loop_
_entity.id
_entity.type
_entity.pdbx_description
1 polymer ?
#
loop_
_entity_poly.entity_id
_entity_poly.type
_entity_poly.pdbx_seq_one_letter_code
_entity_poly.pdbx_strand_id
1 'polypeptide(L)'
;MNEKLEDFFIEQGFKKLMEFVPGFAVYFIMENRYANAVCLIDQTDHPEITAEQYEQITKKISWRFVDGGCLDVHMLSLILTDDENAAMRLSGDDAFCWLILEQENRLLIPEGRAEDFYGMKELLTKCLEKPYAPKGRLEDPVIYDARGQQFYKSIKERPLVNHAIFIINALVFTACILTGDFLYDRGVLNRDLVYNSGQWYRILTCMFLHADITHLVGNMMLLYFLGDIVERALGHFKYLLLYLGSGIAGSFASMAFSYYFMDDRSSLGASGAIFGMIGGLLWVLLRNRGKLEIMTVPKILFLISYSLFSGFTGSNIDNAAHVGGLFSGFILAILLYRKKRKKPQESRNG
;
A
#
# COMPACT_ATOMS: atom_id res chain seq x y z
N MET A 1 -28.80 2.94 0.55
CA MET A 1 -28.75 4.43 0.39
C MET A 1 -27.37 4.96 -0.04
N ASN A 2 -26.26 4.34 0.36
CA ASN A 2 -24.90 4.86 0.15
C ASN A 2 -24.53 5.27 -1.28
N GLU A 3 -24.82 4.45 -2.28
CA GLU A 3 -24.47 4.76 -3.69
C GLU A 3 -25.16 6.05 -4.18
N LYS A 4 -26.42 6.26 -3.76
CA LYS A 4 -27.20 7.46 -4.06
C LYS A 4 -26.54 8.71 -3.49
N LEU A 5 -26.15 8.66 -2.21
CA LEU A 5 -25.49 9.78 -1.55
C LEU A 5 -24.12 10.06 -2.13
N GLU A 6 -23.36 9.02 -2.47
CA GLU A 6 -22.07 9.18 -3.14
C GLU A 6 -22.22 9.85 -4.51
N ASP A 7 -23.15 9.39 -5.35
CA ASP A 7 -23.45 10.03 -6.64
C ASP A 7 -23.85 11.49 -6.44
N PHE A 8 -24.69 11.78 -5.44
CA PHE A 8 -25.10 13.14 -5.09
C PHE A 8 -23.91 14.03 -4.71
N PHE A 9 -23.03 13.59 -3.81
CA PHE A 9 -21.87 14.38 -3.41
C PHE A 9 -20.94 14.65 -4.58
N ILE A 10 -20.69 13.65 -5.42
CA ILE A 10 -19.86 13.81 -6.63
C ILE A 10 -20.51 14.81 -7.61
N GLU A 11 -21.82 14.75 -7.82
CA GLU A 11 -22.56 15.72 -8.64
C GLU A 11 -22.50 17.15 -8.10
N GLN A 12 -22.49 17.31 -6.77
CA GLN A 12 -22.30 18.60 -6.11
C GLN A 12 -20.83 19.07 -6.13
N GLY A 13 -19.91 18.30 -6.74
CA GLY A 13 -18.50 18.66 -6.88
C GLY A 13 -17.63 18.26 -5.70
N PHE A 14 -18.15 17.48 -4.74
CA PHE A 14 -17.35 16.94 -3.64
C PHE A 14 -16.39 15.87 -4.14
N LYS A 15 -15.25 15.79 -3.46
CA LYS A 15 -14.20 14.81 -3.66
C LYS A 15 -14.28 13.76 -2.55
N LYS A 16 -14.24 12.48 -2.89
CA LYS A 16 -14.19 11.40 -1.89
C LYS A 16 -12.78 11.32 -1.29
N LEU A 17 -12.67 11.44 0.03
CA LEU A 17 -11.41 11.33 0.76
C LEU A 17 -10.96 9.85 0.82
N MET A 18 -9.65 9.63 0.77
CA MET A 18 -9.07 8.30 0.99
C MET A 18 -9.19 7.89 2.45
N GLU A 19 -10.07 6.93 2.71
CA GLU A 19 -10.32 6.40 4.05
C GLU A 19 -10.19 4.87 4.12
N PHE A 20 -9.92 4.39 5.33
CA PHE A 20 -9.68 2.97 5.64
C PHE A 20 -10.56 2.49 6.80
N VAL A 21 -11.59 3.24 7.17
CA VAL A 21 -12.45 2.92 8.31
C VAL A 21 -13.80 2.43 7.77
N PRO A 22 -14.15 1.15 7.99
CA PRO A 22 -15.48 0.63 7.63
C PRO A 22 -16.60 1.47 8.26
N GLY A 23 -17.70 1.67 7.53
CA GLY A 23 -18.83 2.47 7.97
C GLY A 23 -18.64 3.99 7.90
N PHE A 24 -17.48 4.49 7.46
CA PHE A 24 -17.22 5.92 7.29
C PHE A 24 -16.85 6.24 5.84
N ALA A 25 -17.44 7.31 5.31
CA ALA A 25 -17.06 7.88 4.03
C ALA A 25 -17.06 9.40 4.09
N VAL A 26 -15.89 10.01 3.88
CA VAL A 26 -15.76 11.46 3.85
C VAL A 26 -15.76 12.01 2.42
N TYR A 27 -16.58 13.03 2.21
CA TYR A 27 -16.65 13.82 1.00
C TYR A 27 -16.25 15.26 1.33
N PHE A 28 -15.47 15.93 0.49
CA PHE A 28 -15.07 17.32 0.77
C PHE A 28 -14.93 18.20 -0.46
N ILE A 29 -15.11 19.51 -0.26
CA ILE A 29 -14.74 20.55 -1.21
C ILE A 29 -13.68 21.45 -0.55
N MET A 30 -12.69 21.86 -1.35
CA MET A 30 -11.69 22.83 -0.93
C MET A 30 -12.12 24.23 -1.34
N GLU A 31 -12.25 25.13 -0.37
CA GLU A 31 -12.54 26.55 -0.57
C GLU A 31 -11.35 27.37 -0.06
N ASN A 32 -10.49 27.81 -0.99
CA ASN A 32 -9.24 28.49 -0.66
C ASN A 32 -8.33 27.67 0.27
N ARG A 33 -8.31 28.00 1.57
CA ARG A 33 -7.54 27.33 2.62
C ARG A 33 -8.42 26.61 3.65
N TYR A 34 -9.71 26.50 3.38
CA TYR A 34 -10.69 25.81 4.22
C TYR A 34 -11.22 24.57 3.49
N ALA A 35 -11.63 23.56 4.24
CA ALA A 35 -12.30 22.37 3.71
C ALA A 35 -13.72 22.28 4.27
N ASN A 36 -14.71 22.14 3.40
CA ASN A 36 -16.08 21.79 3.79
C ASN A 36 -16.21 20.28 3.59
N ALA A 37 -16.29 19.52 4.69
CA ALA A 37 -16.32 18.07 4.70
C ALA A 37 -17.68 17.56 5.16
N VAL A 38 -18.16 16.48 4.56
CA VAL A 38 -19.30 15.69 4.99
C VAL A 38 -18.80 14.30 5.33
N CYS A 39 -18.95 13.91 6.58
CA CYS A 39 -18.63 12.58 7.09
C CYS A 39 -19.92 11.76 7.08
N LEU A 40 -20.07 10.85 6.12
CA LEU A 40 -21.17 9.90 6.07
C LEU A 40 -20.84 8.72 6.99
N ILE A 41 -21.69 8.48 7.99
CA ILE A 41 -21.59 7.35 8.93
C ILE A 41 -22.75 6.39 8.66
N ASP A 42 -22.44 5.15 8.34
CA ASP A 42 -23.44 4.13 8.05
C ASP A 42 -23.69 3.23 9.28
N GLN A 43 -24.70 3.56 10.09
CA GLN A 43 -25.10 2.71 11.22
C GLN A 43 -26.01 1.56 10.81
N THR A 44 -26.57 1.58 9.60
CA THR A 44 -27.41 0.51 9.07
C THR A 44 -26.60 -0.74 8.75
N ASP A 45 -25.46 -0.58 8.08
CA ASP A 45 -24.52 -1.68 7.79
C ASP A 45 -23.51 -1.90 8.94
N HIS A 46 -23.25 -0.87 9.76
CA HIS A 46 -22.31 -0.93 10.88
C HIS A 46 -22.92 -0.45 12.21
N PRO A 47 -23.88 -1.20 12.78
CA PRO A 47 -24.55 -0.82 14.03
C PRO A 47 -23.61 -0.84 15.25
N GLU A 48 -22.43 -1.46 15.14
CA GLU A 48 -21.42 -1.57 16.20
C GLU A 48 -20.64 -0.28 16.48
N ILE A 49 -20.77 0.75 15.66
CA ILE A 49 -20.01 2.01 15.81
C ILE A 49 -20.37 2.68 17.13
N THR A 50 -19.36 2.95 17.96
CA THR A 50 -19.52 3.59 19.28
C THR A 50 -19.32 5.10 19.23
N ALA A 51 -19.86 5.83 20.21
CA ALA A 51 -19.67 7.28 20.33
C ALA A 51 -18.19 7.68 20.46
N GLU A 52 -17.39 6.85 21.15
CA GLU A 52 -15.95 7.06 21.26
C GLU A 52 -15.25 6.89 19.90
N GLN A 53 -15.62 5.86 19.13
CA GLN A 53 -15.09 5.67 17.77
C GLN A 53 -15.46 6.85 16.88
N TYR A 54 -16.72 7.27 16.91
CA TYR A 54 -17.20 8.46 16.19
C TYR A 54 -16.35 9.69 16.51
N GLU A 55 -16.14 10.01 17.79
CA GLU A 55 -15.35 11.17 18.22
C GLU A 55 -13.87 11.07 17.80
N GLN A 56 -13.26 9.89 17.93
CA GLN A 56 -11.87 9.67 17.56
C GLN A 56 -11.65 9.78 16.03
N ILE A 57 -12.58 9.20 15.25
CA ILE A 57 -12.50 9.19 13.79
C ILE A 57 -12.71 10.59 13.24
N THR A 58 -13.76 11.29 13.68
CA THR A 58 -14.03 12.68 13.28
C THR A 58 -12.85 13.61 13.61
N LYS A 59 -12.27 13.53 14.82
CA LYS A 59 -11.05 14.26 15.16
C LYS A 59 -9.86 13.93 14.25
N LYS A 60 -9.67 12.65 13.93
CA LYS A 60 -8.58 12.18 13.06
C LYS A 60 -8.74 12.67 11.62
N ILE A 61 -9.97 12.71 11.11
CA ILE A 61 -10.30 13.29 9.80
C ILE A 61 -9.93 14.76 9.81
N SER A 62 -10.38 15.52 10.81
CA SER A 62 -10.08 16.95 10.91
C SER A 62 -8.58 17.23 10.95
N TRP A 63 -7.83 16.49 11.77
CA TRP A 63 -6.38 16.60 11.84
C TRP A 63 -5.70 16.34 10.49
N ARG A 64 -6.22 15.40 9.69
CA ARG A 64 -5.65 15.04 8.38
C ARG A 64 -5.78 16.18 7.35
N PHE A 65 -6.85 16.96 7.40
CA PHE A 65 -6.98 18.18 6.59
C PHE A 65 -5.99 19.26 7.03
N VAL A 66 -5.85 19.47 8.34
CA VAL A 66 -4.89 20.44 8.89
C VAL A 66 -3.43 20.06 8.55
N ASP A 67 -3.05 18.79 8.69
CA ASP A 67 -1.73 18.28 8.27
C ASP A 67 -1.52 18.40 6.74
N GLY A 68 -2.62 18.30 5.98
CA GLY A 68 -2.67 18.59 4.55
C GLY A 68 -2.39 20.06 4.18
N GLY A 69 -2.44 20.98 5.14
CA GLY A 69 -2.24 22.41 4.94
C GLY A 69 -3.53 23.23 4.86
N CYS A 70 -4.69 22.64 5.20
CA CYS A 70 -5.89 23.42 5.47
C CYS A 70 -5.71 24.23 6.77
N LEU A 71 -6.24 25.45 6.79
CA LEU A 71 -6.28 26.26 8.01
C LEU A 71 -7.34 25.73 8.98
N ASP A 72 -8.48 25.34 8.44
CA ASP A 72 -9.58 24.76 9.22
C ASP A 72 -10.45 23.87 8.32
N VAL A 73 -11.26 23.04 8.97
CA VAL A 73 -12.19 22.11 8.34
C VAL A 73 -13.54 22.19 9.04
N HIS A 74 -14.56 22.55 8.26
CA HIS A 74 -15.93 22.55 8.73
C HIS A 74 -16.54 21.22 8.33
N MET A 75 -17.05 20.48 9.31
CA MET A 75 -17.49 19.12 9.11
C MET A 75 -18.96 18.98 9.48
N LEU A 76 -19.73 18.36 8.58
CA LEU A 76 -21.07 17.88 8.83
C LEU A 76 -21.01 16.36 8.97
N SER A 77 -21.48 15.85 10.09
CA SER A 77 -21.71 14.41 10.27
C SER A 77 -23.11 14.06 9.78
N LEU A 78 -23.19 13.10 8.87
CA LEU A 78 -24.42 12.63 8.27
C LEU A 78 -24.58 11.15 8.60
N ILE A 79 -25.46 10.82 9.54
CA ILE A 79 -25.63 9.45 10.01
C ILE A 79 -26.80 8.80 9.26
N LEU A 80 -26.53 7.75 8.51
CA LEU A 80 -27.53 6.85 7.96
C LEU A 80 -27.95 5.87 9.06
N THR A 81 -29.23 5.85 9.41
CA THR A 81 -29.74 5.04 10.53
C THR A 81 -31.20 4.63 10.34
N ASP A 82 -31.57 3.52 10.97
CA ASP A 82 -32.96 3.11 11.20
C ASP A 82 -33.41 3.33 12.67
N ASP A 83 -32.50 3.73 13.56
CA ASP A 83 -32.76 4.05 14.97
C ASP A 83 -32.25 5.45 15.31
N GLU A 84 -33.17 6.41 15.38
CA GLU A 84 -32.90 7.79 15.77
C GLU A 84 -32.23 7.89 17.15
N ASN A 85 -32.67 7.08 18.12
CA ASN A 85 -32.13 7.13 19.47
C ASN A 85 -30.67 6.64 19.51
N ALA A 86 -30.34 5.61 18.72
CA ALA A 86 -28.97 5.14 18.59
C ALA A 86 -28.06 6.20 17.95
N ALA A 87 -28.53 6.88 16.89
CA ALA A 87 -27.77 7.92 16.23
C ALA A 87 -27.59 9.18 17.10
N MET A 88 -28.59 9.52 17.92
CA MET A 88 -28.50 10.61 18.89
C MET A 88 -27.51 10.29 20.02
N ARG A 89 -27.49 9.04 20.51
CA ARG A 89 -26.45 8.59 21.46
C ARG A 89 -25.05 8.59 20.85
N LEU A 90 -24.93 8.28 19.56
CA LEU A 90 -23.64 8.28 18.86
C LEU A 90 -23.06 9.68 18.75
N SER A 91 -23.87 10.63 18.29
CA SER A 91 -23.42 11.99 17.96
C SER A 91 -23.32 12.92 19.16
N GLY A 92 -23.97 12.59 20.29
CA GLY A 92 -23.87 13.37 21.54
C GLY A 92 -24.21 14.84 21.33
N ASP A 93 -23.27 15.75 21.62
CA ASP A 93 -23.48 17.21 21.51
C ASP A 93 -22.96 17.82 20.19
N ASP A 94 -22.67 17.02 19.17
CA ASP A 94 -22.19 17.53 17.87
C ASP A 94 -23.22 18.45 17.18
N ALA A 95 -22.96 19.75 17.15
CA ALA A 95 -23.88 20.75 16.59
C ALA A 95 -24.12 20.58 15.08
N PHE A 96 -23.22 19.91 14.35
CA PHE A 96 -23.31 19.69 12.91
C PHE A 96 -23.55 18.20 12.61
N CYS A 97 -24.58 17.63 13.22
CA CYS A 97 -25.00 16.25 12.99
C CYS A 97 -26.43 16.18 12.44
N TRP A 98 -26.58 15.55 11.27
CA TRP A 98 -27.86 15.27 10.62
C TRP A 98 -28.07 13.76 10.46
N LEU A 99 -29.33 13.34 10.42
CA LEU A 99 -29.73 11.95 10.30
C LEU A 99 -30.43 11.71 8.97
N ILE A 100 -30.15 10.59 8.31
CA ILE A 100 -30.94 10.09 7.20
C ILE A 100 -31.62 8.82 7.67
N LEU A 101 -32.96 8.87 7.73
CA LEU A 101 -33.79 7.72 8.03
C LEU A 101 -33.93 6.90 6.74
N GLU A 102 -33.21 5.77 6.65
CA GLU A 102 -33.07 5.04 5.38
C GLU A 102 -34.42 4.53 4.86
N GLN A 103 -35.23 3.95 5.74
CA GLN A 103 -36.56 3.43 5.38
C GLN A 103 -37.53 4.51 4.89
N GLU A 104 -37.38 5.74 5.38
CA GLU A 104 -38.26 6.87 5.01
C GLU A 104 -37.72 7.68 3.83
N ASN A 105 -36.46 7.47 3.42
CA ASN A 105 -35.74 8.36 2.51
C ASN A 105 -35.87 9.84 2.93
N ARG A 106 -35.69 10.10 4.23
CA ARG A 106 -35.94 11.43 4.81
C ARG A 106 -34.73 11.95 5.58
N LEU A 107 -34.44 13.23 5.39
CA LEU A 107 -33.48 13.98 6.20
C LEU A 107 -34.17 14.44 7.48
N LEU A 108 -33.57 14.13 8.62
CA LEU A 108 -33.97 14.61 9.94
C LEU A 108 -32.82 15.43 10.53
N ILE A 109 -33.12 16.65 10.96
CA ILE A 109 -32.18 17.50 11.69
C ILE A 109 -32.68 17.56 13.12
N PRO A 110 -31.99 16.92 14.08
CA PRO A 110 -32.38 16.93 15.48
C PRO A 110 -32.46 18.35 16.05
N GLU A 111 -33.31 18.54 17.06
CA GLU A 111 -33.43 19.84 17.73
C GLU A 111 -32.08 20.30 18.32
N GLY A 112 -31.79 21.59 18.21
CA GLY A 112 -30.53 22.19 18.68
C GLY A 112 -29.33 22.02 17.75
N ARG A 113 -29.48 21.29 16.63
CA ARG A 113 -28.44 21.18 15.59
C ARG A 113 -28.52 22.33 14.59
N ALA A 114 -27.41 22.59 13.91
CA ALA A 114 -27.36 23.58 12.83
C ALA A 114 -28.34 23.21 11.71
N GLU A 115 -29.25 24.13 11.39
CA GLU A 115 -30.34 23.87 10.45
C GLU A 115 -29.87 23.73 9.00
N ASP A 116 -28.74 24.33 8.64
CA ASP A 116 -28.18 24.26 7.30
C ASP A 116 -26.64 24.21 7.35
N PHE A 117 -26.06 23.63 6.31
CA PHE A 117 -24.63 23.50 6.11
C PHE A 117 -24.33 23.88 4.67
N TYR A 118 -24.01 25.16 4.43
CA TYR A 118 -23.67 25.68 3.10
C TYR A 118 -24.75 25.41 2.02
N GLY A 119 -26.05 25.48 2.36
CA GLY A 119 -27.15 25.19 1.44
C GLY A 119 -27.43 23.71 1.21
N MET A 120 -26.71 22.81 1.89
CA MET A 120 -26.83 21.37 1.71
C MET A 120 -28.21 20.82 2.08
N LYS A 121 -28.93 21.45 3.02
CA LYS A 121 -30.23 20.96 3.51
C LYS A 121 -31.22 20.77 2.37
N GLU A 122 -31.37 21.79 1.53
CA GLU A 122 -32.35 21.78 0.43
C GLU A 122 -31.93 20.79 -0.66
N LEU A 123 -30.63 20.76 -1.00
CA LEU A 123 -30.07 19.87 -2.01
C LEU A 123 -30.22 18.39 -1.62
N LEU A 124 -29.90 18.07 -0.36
CA LEU A 124 -29.96 16.72 0.17
C LEU A 124 -31.41 16.24 0.32
N THR A 125 -32.33 17.09 0.81
CA THR A 125 -33.77 16.77 0.86
C THR A 125 -34.30 16.43 -0.54
N LYS A 126 -34.01 17.27 -1.54
CA LYS A 126 -34.40 17.02 -2.95
C LYS A 126 -33.76 15.76 -3.53
N CYS A 127 -32.55 15.41 -3.11
CA CYS A 127 -31.90 14.16 -3.53
C CYS A 127 -32.68 12.95 -2.99
N LEU A 128 -33.00 12.97 -1.69
CA LEU A 128 -33.65 11.86 -1.01
C LEU A 128 -35.06 11.56 -1.57
N GLU A 129 -35.84 12.59 -1.91
CA GLU A 129 -37.19 12.46 -2.50
C GLU A 129 -37.19 11.85 -3.91
N LYS A 130 -36.12 12.00 -4.67
CA LYS A 130 -36.05 11.50 -6.05
C LYS A 130 -35.81 9.98 -6.07
N PRO A 131 -36.53 9.21 -6.92
CA PRO A 131 -36.19 7.81 -7.17
C PRO A 131 -34.74 7.67 -7.65
N TYR A 132 -34.01 6.71 -7.10
CA TYR A 132 -32.62 6.46 -7.49
C TYR A 132 -32.54 5.31 -8.48
N ALA A 133 -31.86 5.55 -9.61
CA ALA A 133 -31.46 4.53 -10.56
C ALA A 133 -29.93 4.42 -10.53
N PRO A 134 -29.36 3.28 -10.11
CA PRO A 134 -27.92 3.09 -10.07
C PRO A 134 -27.31 3.33 -11.46
N LYS A 135 -26.27 4.17 -11.52
CA LYS A 135 -25.67 4.58 -12.81
C LYS A 135 -24.77 3.52 -13.44
N GLY A 136 -24.64 2.33 -12.86
CA GLY A 136 -23.79 1.25 -13.40
C GLY A 136 -22.36 1.74 -13.66
N ARG A 137 -21.68 2.27 -12.62
CA ARG A 137 -20.34 2.83 -12.78
C ARG A 137 -19.39 1.74 -13.30
N LEU A 138 -18.81 1.98 -14.48
CA LEU A 138 -17.77 1.11 -15.06
C LEU A 138 -16.40 1.29 -14.36
N GLU A 139 -16.21 2.40 -13.64
CA GLU A 139 -14.98 2.77 -12.96
C GLU A 139 -15.26 3.20 -11.51
N ASP A 140 -14.41 2.77 -10.58
CA ASP A 140 -14.47 3.18 -9.18
C ASP A 140 -14.33 4.72 -9.05
N PRO A 141 -15.01 5.35 -8.07
CA PRO A 141 -14.91 6.79 -7.86
C PRO A 141 -13.47 7.21 -7.58
N VAL A 142 -13.05 8.31 -8.20
CA VAL A 142 -11.71 8.88 -7.96
C VAL A 142 -11.62 9.34 -6.51
N ILE A 143 -10.67 8.76 -5.79
CA ILE A 143 -10.41 9.10 -4.39
C ILE A 143 -9.37 10.23 -4.36
N TYR A 144 -9.38 11.05 -3.32
CA TYR A 144 -8.48 12.20 -3.15
C TYR A 144 -7.76 12.15 -1.80
N ASP A 145 -6.55 12.72 -1.73
CA ASP A 145 -5.92 13.03 -0.45
C ASP A 145 -6.52 14.30 0.18
N ALA A 146 -6.20 14.60 1.44
CA ALA A 146 -6.72 15.77 2.14
C ALA A 146 -6.26 17.13 1.55
N ARG A 147 -5.38 17.13 0.52
CA ARG A 147 -4.98 18.30 -0.26
C ARG A 147 -5.79 18.46 -1.53
N GLY A 148 -6.77 17.58 -1.77
CA GLY A 148 -7.56 17.56 -3.00
C GLY A 148 -6.79 17.07 -4.22
N GLN A 149 -5.66 16.39 -4.04
CA GLN A 149 -4.92 15.74 -5.13
C GLN A 149 -5.53 14.37 -5.42
N GLN A 150 -5.73 14.08 -6.71
CA GLN A 150 -6.28 12.79 -7.14
C GLN A 150 -5.38 11.65 -6.68
N PHE A 151 -5.98 10.70 -5.98
CA PHE A 151 -5.42 9.45 -5.54
C PHE A 151 -6.02 8.33 -6.39
N TYR A 152 -5.46 8.11 -7.58
CA TYR A 152 -5.80 6.91 -8.34
C TYR A 152 -4.97 5.75 -7.80
N LYS A 153 -5.59 4.67 -7.28
CA LYS A 153 -4.93 3.35 -7.33
C LYS A 153 -4.88 2.90 -8.80
N SER A 154 -4.10 3.57 -9.64
CA SER A 154 -3.92 3.09 -11.02
C SER A 154 -3.30 1.69 -10.94
N ILE A 155 -3.56 0.84 -11.93
CA ILE A 155 -2.91 -0.49 -12.06
C ILE A 155 -1.38 -0.36 -11.86
N LYS A 156 -0.81 0.78 -12.27
CA LYS A 156 0.60 1.15 -12.11
C LYS A 156 1.11 1.25 -10.67
N GLU A 157 0.20 1.39 -9.71
CA GLU A 157 0.48 1.54 -8.27
C GLU A 157 0.13 0.28 -7.47
N ARG A 158 -0.50 -0.73 -8.09
CA ARG A 158 -0.67 -2.06 -7.48
C ARG A 158 0.62 -2.85 -7.70
N PRO A 159 1.20 -3.50 -6.69
CA PRO A 159 2.48 -4.22 -6.84
C PRO A 159 2.27 -5.59 -7.51
N LEU A 160 1.84 -5.57 -8.77
CA LEU A 160 1.45 -6.76 -9.52
C LEU A 160 2.62 -7.68 -9.79
N VAL A 161 3.81 -7.13 -10.06
CA VAL A 161 4.99 -7.94 -10.34
C VAL A 161 5.47 -8.62 -9.07
N ASN A 162 5.46 -7.92 -7.93
CA ASN A 162 5.79 -8.50 -6.63
C ASN A 162 4.86 -9.67 -6.29
N HIS A 163 3.54 -9.47 -6.42
CA HIS A 163 2.57 -10.54 -6.21
C HIS A 163 2.74 -11.71 -7.19
N ALA A 164 3.05 -11.44 -8.46
CA ALA A 164 3.31 -12.49 -9.43
C ALA A 164 4.55 -13.31 -9.05
N ILE A 165 5.65 -12.66 -8.65
CA ILE A 165 6.86 -13.33 -8.17
C ILE A 165 6.57 -14.15 -6.92
N PHE A 166 5.80 -13.60 -5.96
CA PHE A 166 5.35 -14.34 -4.78
C PHE A 166 4.61 -15.63 -5.16
N ILE A 167 3.62 -15.52 -6.06
CA ILE A 167 2.81 -16.66 -6.50
C ILE A 167 3.69 -17.68 -7.23
N ILE A 168 4.61 -17.24 -8.09
CA ILE A 168 5.54 -18.12 -8.79
C ILE A 168 6.40 -18.91 -7.79
N ASN A 169 6.93 -18.27 -6.74
CA ASN A 169 7.71 -18.96 -5.72
C ASN A 169 6.88 -19.98 -4.95
N ALA A 170 5.64 -19.65 -4.60
CA ALA A 170 4.72 -20.58 -3.95
C ALA A 170 4.43 -21.80 -4.86
N LEU A 171 4.14 -21.57 -6.14
CA LEU A 171 3.88 -22.63 -7.12
C LEU A 171 5.09 -23.53 -7.36
N VAL A 172 6.29 -22.95 -7.48
CA VAL A 172 7.54 -23.71 -7.63
C VAL A 172 7.81 -24.55 -6.39
N PHE A 173 7.61 -24.00 -5.20
CA PHE A 173 7.75 -24.77 -3.96
C PHE A 173 6.75 -25.92 -3.87
N THR A 174 5.49 -25.69 -4.23
CA THR A 174 4.49 -26.77 -4.33
C THR A 174 4.92 -27.83 -5.35
N ALA A 175 5.42 -27.44 -6.52
CA ALA A 175 5.95 -28.38 -7.50
C ALA A 175 7.11 -29.21 -6.95
N CYS A 176 8.04 -28.59 -6.21
CA CYS A 176 9.13 -29.30 -5.55
C CYS A 176 8.63 -30.35 -4.54
N ILE A 177 7.60 -30.04 -3.75
CA ILE A 177 6.98 -31.02 -2.85
C ILE A 177 6.43 -32.22 -3.63
N LEU A 178 5.78 -31.97 -4.77
CA LEU A 178 5.18 -33.02 -5.60
C LEU A 178 6.23 -33.87 -6.33
N THR A 179 7.36 -33.28 -6.71
CA THR A 179 8.41 -33.95 -7.50
C THR A 179 9.56 -34.52 -6.68
N GLY A 180 9.64 -34.20 -5.38
CA GLY A 180 10.80 -34.49 -4.54
C GLY A 180 12.07 -33.79 -5.05
N ASP A 181 13.20 -34.50 -5.02
CA ASP A 181 14.52 -33.96 -5.36
C ASP A 181 14.70 -33.59 -6.84
N PHE A 182 13.81 -34.03 -7.73
CA PHE A 182 13.95 -33.85 -9.19
C PHE A 182 14.20 -32.40 -9.63
N LEU A 183 13.46 -31.44 -9.06
CA LEU A 183 13.61 -30.02 -9.36
C LEU A 183 14.82 -29.41 -8.63
N TYR A 184 15.15 -29.88 -7.43
CA TYR A 184 16.32 -29.43 -6.68
C TYR A 184 17.62 -29.83 -7.40
N ASP A 185 17.74 -31.08 -7.81
CA ASP A 185 18.89 -31.61 -8.56
C ASP A 185 19.20 -30.79 -9.81
N ARG A 186 18.17 -30.24 -10.45
CA ARG A 186 18.29 -29.47 -11.69
C ARG A 186 18.44 -27.97 -11.46
N GLY A 187 17.82 -27.41 -10.43
CA GLY A 187 17.67 -25.97 -10.29
C GLY A 187 18.55 -25.32 -9.23
N VAL A 188 19.10 -26.09 -8.28
CA VAL A 188 19.97 -25.56 -7.22
C VAL A 188 21.27 -25.00 -7.83
N LEU A 189 21.75 -23.89 -7.25
CA LEU A 189 23.02 -23.30 -7.65
C LEU A 189 24.16 -24.18 -7.19
N ASN A 190 24.87 -24.75 -8.16
CA ASN A 190 26.07 -25.54 -7.92
C ASN A 190 27.17 -25.02 -8.85
N ARG A 191 28.29 -24.57 -8.26
CA ARG A 191 29.41 -23.95 -8.97
C ARG A 191 29.95 -24.84 -10.09
N ASP A 192 30.18 -26.11 -9.81
CA ASP A 192 30.84 -27.03 -10.74
C ASP A 192 29.92 -27.39 -11.92
N LEU A 193 28.63 -27.57 -11.66
CA LEU A 193 27.66 -27.79 -12.74
C LEU A 193 27.49 -26.54 -13.62
N VAL A 194 27.60 -25.34 -13.05
CA VAL A 194 27.57 -24.11 -13.84
C VAL A 194 28.81 -23.97 -14.71
N TYR A 195 30.02 -24.04 -14.14
CA TYR A 195 31.26 -23.82 -14.88
C TYR A 195 31.64 -25.00 -15.79
N ASN A 196 31.64 -26.22 -15.27
CA ASN A 196 32.17 -27.38 -15.99
C ASN A 196 31.12 -28.04 -16.88
N SER A 197 29.83 -27.97 -16.50
CA SER A 197 28.74 -28.56 -17.28
C SER A 197 27.90 -27.52 -18.06
N GLY A 198 28.26 -26.24 -17.99
CA GLY A 198 27.59 -25.17 -18.73
C GLY A 198 26.15 -24.89 -18.31
N GLN A 199 25.72 -25.30 -17.11
CA GLN A 199 24.33 -25.21 -16.65
C GLN A 199 23.99 -23.82 -16.09
N TRP A 200 24.25 -22.77 -16.87
CA TRP A 200 24.08 -21.35 -16.49
C TRP A 200 22.67 -20.97 -16.05
N TYR A 201 21.65 -21.72 -16.50
CA TYR A 201 20.27 -21.50 -16.08
C TYR A 201 20.09 -21.62 -14.55
N ARG A 202 20.98 -22.36 -13.86
CA ARG A 202 20.97 -22.52 -12.40
C ARG A 202 21.09 -21.21 -11.64
N ILE A 203 21.77 -20.22 -12.21
CA ILE A 203 21.91 -18.87 -11.63
C ILE A 203 20.55 -18.20 -11.44
N LEU A 204 19.61 -18.45 -12.35
CA LEU A 204 18.27 -17.91 -12.32
C LEU A 204 17.31 -18.84 -11.57
N THR A 205 17.34 -20.14 -11.85
CA THR A 205 16.36 -21.08 -11.27
C THR A 205 16.51 -21.22 -9.76
N CYS A 206 17.74 -21.12 -9.24
CA CYS A 206 17.98 -21.24 -7.79
C CYS A 206 17.24 -20.17 -6.99
N MET A 207 16.94 -19.01 -7.60
CA MET A 207 16.21 -17.91 -6.98
C MET A 207 14.76 -18.27 -6.61
N PHE A 208 14.21 -19.34 -7.20
CA PHE A 208 12.81 -19.75 -6.99
C PHE A 208 12.67 -21.03 -6.15
N LEU A 209 13.78 -21.68 -5.81
CA LEU A 209 13.80 -22.88 -4.98
C LEU A 209 13.94 -22.50 -3.51
N HIS A 210 13.28 -23.24 -2.61
CA HIS A 210 13.35 -23.02 -1.17
C HIS A 210 13.56 -24.35 -0.45
N ALA A 211 14.43 -24.38 0.56
CA ALA A 211 14.82 -25.62 1.25
C ALA A 211 13.68 -26.24 2.05
N ASP A 212 12.85 -25.39 2.64
CA ASP A 212 11.74 -25.77 3.50
C ASP A 212 10.69 -24.64 3.55
N ILE A 213 9.55 -24.94 4.18
CA ILE A 213 8.43 -24.02 4.28
C ILE A 213 8.77 -22.74 5.08
N THR A 214 9.64 -22.84 6.09
CA THR A 214 10.04 -21.68 6.91
C THR A 214 10.91 -20.74 6.10
N HIS A 215 11.83 -21.30 5.29
CA HIS A 215 12.64 -20.53 4.35
C HIS A 215 11.76 -19.82 3.31
N LEU A 216 10.76 -20.51 2.74
CA LEU A 216 9.80 -19.88 1.83
C LEU A 216 9.03 -18.75 2.52
N VAL A 217 8.40 -19.02 3.65
CA VAL A 217 7.57 -18.03 4.36
C VAL A 217 8.39 -16.79 4.75
N GLY A 218 9.61 -16.98 5.26
CA GLY A 218 10.50 -15.87 5.62
C GLY A 218 10.83 -14.97 4.42
N ASN A 219 11.20 -15.57 3.28
CA ASN A 219 11.47 -14.82 2.05
C ASN A 219 10.20 -14.12 1.53
N MET A 220 9.09 -14.84 1.51
CA MET A 220 7.83 -14.33 0.98
C MET A 220 7.23 -13.21 1.84
N MET A 221 7.41 -13.23 3.15
CA MET A 221 7.03 -12.11 4.02
C MET A 221 7.85 -10.85 3.69
N LEU A 222 9.18 -10.97 3.59
CA LEU A 222 10.02 -9.82 3.22
C LEU A 222 9.70 -9.32 1.81
N LEU A 223 9.49 -10.23 0.86
CA LEU A 223 9.10 -9.90 -0.51
C LEU A 223 7.76 -9.17 -0.55
N TYR A 224 6.74 -9.66 0.14
CA TYR A 224 5.43 -9.04 0.19
C TYR A 224 5.50 -7.61 0.74
N PHE A 225 6.07 -7.41 1.93
CA PHE A 225 6.08 -6.08 2.56
C PHE A 225 7.05 -5.09 1.90
N LEU A 226 8.26 -5.52 1.55
CA LEU A 226 9.28 -4.60 1.00
C LEU A 226 9.15 -4.47 -0.51
N GLY A 227 8.87 -5.57 -1.21
CA GLY A 227 8.71 -5.57 -2.66
C GLY A 227 7.59 -4.65 -3.10
N ASP A 228 6.49 -4.61 -2.36
CA ASP A 228 5.37 -3.70 -2.56
C ASP A 228 5.79 -2.21 -2.58
N ILE A 229 6.55 -1.81 -1.57
CA ILE A 229 7.03 -0.42 -1.41
C ILE A 229 7.98 -0.07 -2.56
N VAL A 230 8.88 -1.00 -2.89
CA VAL A 230 9.90 -0.81 -3.92
C VAL A 230 9.27 -0.77 -5.31
N GLU A 231 8.29 -1.63 -5.58
CA GLU A 231 7.55 -1.64 -6.85
C GLU A 231 6.75 -0.36 -7.06
N ARG A 232 6.07 0.14 -6.02
CA ARG A 232 5.39 1.45 -6.09
C ARG A 232 6.37 2.59 -6.36
N ALA A 233 7.57 2.53 -5.79
CA ALA A 233 8.58 3.57 -5.98
C ALA A 233 9.23 3.56 -7.37
N LEU A 234 9.46 2.37 -7.94
CA LEU A 234 10.18 2.19 -9.21
C LEU A 234 9.27 2.02 -10.43
N GLY A 235 8.08 1.47 -10.22
CA GLY A 235 7.18 0.92 -11.24
C GLY A 235 7.57 -0.51 -11.65
N HIS A 236 6.59 -1.26 -12.18
CA HIS A 236 6.67 -2.69 -12.51
C HIS A 236 7.96 -3.14 -13.21
N PHE A 237 8.26 -2.53 -14.37
CA PHE A 237 9.38 -2.98 -15.21
C PHE A 237 10.74 -2.81 -14.53
N LYS A 238 10.93 -1.67 -13.85
CA LYS A 238 12.19 -1.38 -13.15
C LYS A 238 12.34 -2.20 -11.89
N TYR A 239 11.24 -2.47 -11.20
CA TYR A 239 11.19 -3.40 -10.09
C TYR A 239 11.61 -4.81 -10.52
N LEU A 240 11.09 -5.30 -11.66
CA LEU A 240 11.47 -6.60 -12.21
C LEU A 240 12.98 -6.66 -12.52
N LEU A 241 13.52 -5.63 -13.18
CA LEU A 241 14.96 -5.53 -13.45
C LEU A 241 15.79 -5.50 -12.17
N LEU A 242 15.32 -4.78 -11.15
CA LEU A 242 15.99 -4.74 -9.85
C LEU A 242 16.00 -6.12 -9.19
N TYR A 243 14.86 -6.81 -9.14
CA TYR A 243 14.73 -8.13 -8.53
C TYR A 243 15.61 -9.17 -9.23
N LEU A 244 15.45 -9.31 -10.56
CA LEU A 244 16.20 -10.30 -11.34
C LEU A 244 17.69 -9.96 -11.40
N GLY A 245 18.04 -8.69 -11.65
CA GLY A 245 19.42 -8.25 -11.73
C GLY A 245 20.18 -8.46 -10.44
N SER A 246 19.55 -8.16 -9.29
CA SER A 246 20.19 -8.35 -7.99
C SER A 246 20.28 -9.83 -7.60
N GLY A 247 19.26 -10.64 -7.92
CA GLY A 247 19.31 -12.08 -7.68
C GLY A 247 20.42 -12.77 -8.46
N ILE A 248 20.54 -12.45 -9.76
CA ILE A 248 21.62 -12.94 -10.63
C ILE A 248 22.99 -12.51 -10.09
N ALA A 249 23.15 -11.23 -9.72
CA ALA A 249 24.39 -10.73 -9.12
C ALA A 249 24.72 -11.41 -7.78
N GLY A 250 23.70 -11.70 -6.96
CA GLY A 250 23.85 -12.50 -5.74
C GLY A 250 24.34 -13.92 -6.04
N SER A 251 23.76 -14.61 -7.02
CA SER A 251 24.22 -15.93 -7.46
C SER A 251 25.67 -15.91 -7.95
N PHE A 252 26.08 -14.87 -8.69
CA PHE A 252 27.49 -14.69 -9.08
C PHE A 252 28.40 -14.45 -7.88
N ALA A 253 27.98 -13.64 -6.92
CA ALA A 253 28.76 -13.38 -5.69
C ALA A 253 28.93 -14.66 -4.86
N SER A 254 27.87 -15.46 -4.73
CA SER A 254 27.91 -16.79 -4.11
C SER A 254 28.90 -17.72 -4.82
N MET A 255 28.80 -17.86 -6.14
CA MET A 255 29.72 -18.69 -6.92
C MET A 255 31.18 -18.23 -6.80
N ALA A 256 31.43 -16.92 -6.84
CA ALA A 256 32.76 -16.37 -6.68
C ALA A 256 33.32 -16.69 -5.29
N PHE A 257 32.51 -16.53 -4.23
CA PHE A 257 32.90 -16.89 -2.88
C PHE A 257 33.22 -18.39 -2.75
N SER A 258 32.32 -19.26 -3.23
CA SER A 258 32.54 -20.70 -3.28
C SER A 258 33.82 -21.08 -4.02
N TYR A 259 34.16 -20.39 -5.11
CA TYR A 259 35.41 -20.61 -5.85
C TYR A 259 36.64 -20.18 -5.03
N TYR A 260 36.66 -18.97 -4.48
CA TYR A 260 37.82 -18.42 -3.78
C TYR A 260 38.14 -19.14 -2.47
N PHE A 261 37.12 -19.60 -1.74
CA PHE A 261 37.28 -20.26 -0.45
C PHE A 261 37.24 -21.79 -0.52
N MET A 262 37.20 -22.36 -1.73
CA MET A 262 37.08 -23.81 -1.94
C MET A 262 35.91 -24.42 -1.15
N ASP A 263 34.77 -23.74 -1.21
CA ASP A 263 33.56 -24.11 -0.49
C ASP A 263 32.53 -24.66 -1.49
N ASP A 264 32.26 -25.96 -1.40
CA ASP A 264 31.36 -26.69 -2.30
C ASP A 264 29.88 -26.57 -1.91
N ARG A 265 29.54 -25.61 -1.03
CA ARG A 265 28.16 -25.29 -0.70
C ARG A 265 27.32 -24.99 -1.94
N SER A 266 26.11 -25.53 -1.92
CA SER A 266 25.07 -25.19 -2.87
C SER A 266 24.16 -24.09 -2.33
N SER A 267 23.56 -23.29 -3.21
CA SER A 267 22.72 -22.15 -2.83
C SER A 267 21.37 -22.18 -3.53
N LEU A 268 20.33 -21.76 -2.81
CA LEU A 268 18.96 -21.64 -3.32
C LEU A 268 18.20 -20.62 -2.47
N GLY A 269 17.18 -20.01 -3.06
CA GLY A 269 16.29 -19.06 -2.39
C GLY A 269 16.24 -17.70 -3.06
N ALA A 270 15.12 -17.03 -2.87
CA ALA A 270 14.90 -15.66 -3.35
C ALA A 270 15.72 -14.60 -2.58
N SER A 271 16.38 -15.00 -1.49
CA SER A 271 16.99 -14.08 -0.52
C SER A 271 18.04 -13.14 -1.13
N GLY A 272 18.87 -13.58 -2.09
CA GLY A 272 19.80 -12.69 -2.81
C GLY A 272 19.08 -11.53 -3.53
N ALA A 273 17.97 -11.83 -4.20
CA ALA A 273 17.14 -10.80 -4.85
C ALA A 273 16.45 -9.89 -3.82
N ILE A 274 15.96 -10.46 -2.71
CA ILE A 274 15.33 -9.70 -1.62
C ILE A 274 16.32 -8.71 -0.99
N PHE A 275 17.55 -9.15 -0.72
CA PHE A 275 18.61 -8.24 -0.26
C PHE A 275 18.91 -7.15 -1.28
N GLY A 276 18.87 -7.46 -2.58
CA GLY A 276 18.92 -6.44 -3.62
C GLY A 276 17.80 -5.43 -3.57
N MET A 277 16.56 -5.85 -3.34
CA MET A 277 15.46 -4.92 -3.11
C MET A 277 15.69 -4.06 -1.87
N ILE A 278 16.24 -4.62 -0.78
CA ILE A 278 16.59 -3.88 0.44
C ILE A 278 17.65 -2.80 0.13
N GLY A 279 18.69 -3.15 -0.64
CA GLY A 279 19.70 -2.20 -1.11
C GLY A 279 19.11 -1.11 -2.00
N GLY A 280 18.21 -1.49 -2.92
CA GLY A 280 17.50 -0.54 -3.75
C GLY A 280 16.59 0.40 -2.95
N LEU A 281 15.86 -0.13 -1.96
CA LEU A 281 15.03 0.65 -1.05
C LEU A 281 15.86 1.64 -0.24
N LEU A 282 17.04 1.24 0.23
CA LEU A 282 17.96 2.13 0.93
C LEU A 282 18.32 3.35 0.05
N TRP A 283 18.67 3.14 -1.22
CA TRP A 283 18.92 4.25 -2.14
C TRP A 283 17.69 5.15 -2.33
N VAL A 284 16.51 4.55 -2.54
CA VAL A 284 15.26 5.30 -2.70
C VAL A 284 14.96 6.15 -1.46
N LEU A 285 15.18 5.62 -0.25
CA LEU A 285 15.02 6.35 1.00
C LEU A 285 15.99 7.53 1.09
N LEU A 286 17.28 7.32 0.80
CA LEU A 286 18.28 8.39 0.77
C LEU A 286 17.86 9.52 -0.18
N ARG A 287 17.28 9.19 -1.33
CA ARG A 287 16.80 10.17 -2.30
C ARG A 287 15.50 10.88 -1.87
N ASN A 288 14.79 10.33 -0.89
CA ASN A 288 13.55 10.86 -0.31
C ASN A 288 13.72 11.39 1.12
N ARG A 289 14.88 11.97 1.45
CA ARG A 289 15.17 12.57 2.78
C ARG A 289 15.08 11.56 3.93
N GLY A 290 15.35 10.29 3.65
CA GLY A 290 15.46 9.22 4.64
C GLY A 290 14.15 8.55 5.04
N LYS A 291 13.01 8.88 4.39
CA LYS A 291 11.69 8.30 4.69
C LYS A 291 10.90 8.03 3.40
N LEU A 292 10.17 6.93 3.36
CA LEU A 292 9.23 6.56 2.31
C LEU A 292 8.16 5.66 2.93
N GLU A 293 6.88 6.05 2.82
CA GLU A 293 5.77 5.38 3.50
C GLU A 293 6.10 5.16 5.01
N ILE A 294 6.00 3.92 5.49
CA ILE A 294 6.32 3.53 6.88
C ILE A 294 7.81 3.23 7.12
N MET A 295 8.63 3.24 6.07
CA MET A 295 10.03 2.83 6.09
C MET A 295 10.97 4.03 6.28
N THR A 296 12.02 3.83 7.07
CA THR A 296 13.04 4.83 7.37
C THR A 296 14.44 4.22 7.23
N VAL A 297 15.45 5.06 6.97
CA VAL A 297 16.84 4.60 6.86
C VAL A 297 17.29 3.80 8.10
N PRO A 298 17.04 4.23 9.35
CA PRO A 298 17.42 3.44 10.53
C PRO A 298 16.78 2.05 10.56
N LYS A 299 15.49 1.92 10.18
CA LYS A 299 14.82 0.61 10.13
C LYS A 299 15.46 -0.32 9.11
N ILE A 300 15.80 0.20 7.92
CA ILE A 300 16.44 -0.59 6.88
C ILE A 300 17.88 -0.97 7.26
N LEU A 301 18.66 -0.06 7.86
CA LEU A 301 19.99 -0.39 8.36
C LEU A 301 19.93 -1.43 9.47
N PHE A 302 18.95 -1.34 10.37
CA PHE A 302 18.74 -2.38 11.39
C PHE A 302 18.41 -3.73 10.75
N LEU A 303 17.51 -3.78 9.77
CA LEU A 303 17.17 -5.00 9.04
C LEU A 303 18.40 -5.61 8.36
N ILE A 304 19.18 -4.81 7.62
CA ILE A 304 20.41 -5.27 6.96
C ILE A 304 21.39 -5.85 7.98
N SER A 305 21.68 -5.11 9.04
CA SER A 305 22.63 -5.54 10.07
C SER A 305 22.18 -6.81 10.78
N TYR A 306 20.89 -6.89 11.15
CA TYR A 306 20.32 -8.07 11.80
C TYR A 306 20.39 -9.31 10.90
N SER A 307 19.99 -9.19 9.62
CA SER A 307 19.97 -10.33 8.71
C SER A 307 21.37 -10.81 8.31
N LEU A 308 22.35 -9.91 8.12
CA LEU A 308 23.74 -10.30 7.87
C LEU A 308 24.39 -10.91 9.12
N PHE A 309 24.09 -10.38 10.31
CA PHE A 309 24.57 -10.95 11.58
C PHE A 309 24.00 -12.35 11.82
N SER A 310 22.70 -12.56 11.61
CA SER A 310 22.09 -13.89 11.72
C SER A 310 22.65 -14.86 10.69
N GLY A 311 22.99 -14.36 9.49
CA GLY A 311 23.63 -15.16 8.46
C GLY A 311 25.06 -15.58 8.78
N PHE A 312 25.78 -14.76 9.56
CA PHE A 312 27.13 -15.09 10.01
C PHE A 312 27.13 -16.18 11.10
N THR A 313 26.07 -16.28 11.89
CA THR A 313 25.95 -17.26 12.98
C THR A 313 25.21 -18.54 12.59
N GLY A 314 24.51 -18.56 11.45
CA GLY A 314 23.79 -19.72 10.94
C GLY A 314 24.54 -20.50 9.85
N SER A 315 24.49 -21.83 9.90
CA SER A 315 25.20 -22.71 8.95
C SER A 315 24.54 -22.85 7.57
N ASN A 316 23.30 -22.37 7.40
CA ASN A 316 22.50 -22.55 6.17
C ASN A 316 22.17 -21.23 5.45
N ILE A 317 22.96 -20.17 5.68
CA ILE A 317 22.69 -18.84 5.11
C ILE A 317 23.83 -18.42 4.17
N ASP A 318 23.49 -18.03 2.96
CA ASP A 318 24.43 -17.56 1.94
C ASP A 318 24.63 -16.05 2.02
N ASN A 319 25.54 -15.64 2.91
CA ASN A 319 25.89 -14.24 3.07
C ASN A 319 26.56 -13.64 1.82
N ALA A 320 27.25 -14.44 1.01
CA ALA A 320 27.86 -13.94 -0.22
C ALA A 320 26.77 -13.52 -1.22
N ALA A 321 25.72 -14.33 -1.37
CA ALA A 321 24.54 -13.96 -2.14
C ALA A 321 23.84 -12.72 -1.58
N HIS A 322 23.70 -12.60 -0.25
CA HIS A 322 23.07 -11.45 0.39
C HIS A 322 23.84 -10.15 0.17
N VAL A 323 25.16 -10.17 0.37
CA VAL A 323 26.02 -9.00 0.17
C VAL A 323 26.06 -8.61 -1.30
N GLY A 324 26.23 -9.58 -2.21
CA GLY A 324 26.21 -9.34 -3.66
C GLY A 324 24.88 -8.77 -4.14
N GLY A 325 23.77 -9.33 -3.66
CA GLY A 325 22.42 -8.83 -3.90
C GLY A 325 22.25 -7.39 -3.40
N LEU A 326 22.52 -7.14 -2.11
CA LEU A 326 22.40 -5.82 -1.47
C LEU A 326 23.17 -4.73 -2.24
N PHE A 327 24.44 -4.99 -2.55
CA PHE A 327 25.31 -4.03 -3.22
C PHE A 327 24.85 -3.76 -4.66
N SER A 328 24.57 -4.82 -5.43
CA SER A 328 24.09 -4.69 -6.81
C SER A 328 22.74 -3.99 -6.88
N GLY A 329 21.81 -4.31 -5.98
CA GLY A 329 20.51 -3.66 -5.89
C GLY A 329 20.59 -2.18 -5.56
N PHE A 330 21.49 -1.78 -4.66
CA PHE A 330 21.77 -0.37 -4.39
C PHE A 330 22.25 0.36 -5.66
N ILE A 331 23.20 -0.22 -6.40
CA ILE A 331 23.73 0.35 -7.65
C ILE A 331 22.65 0.41 -8.74
N LEU A 332 21.90 -0.68 -8.94
CA LEU A 332 20.82 -0.72 -9.93
C LEU A 332 19.75 0.33 -9.62
N ALA A 333 19.42 0.55 -8.35
CA ALA A 333 18.49 1.61 -7.96
C ALA A 333 19.02 3.01 -8.24
N ILE A 334 20.34 3.27 -8.17
CA ILE A 334 20.94 4.54 -8.61
C ILE A 334 20.61 4.80 -10.09
N LEU A 335 20.69 3.78 -10.93
CA LEU A 335 20.44 3.89 -12.37
C LEU A 335 18.95 3.97 -12.69
N LEU A 336 18.12 3.18 -12.00
CA LEU A 336 16.70 2.99 -12.31
C LEU A 336 15.79 4.05 -11.67
N TYR A 337 16.12 4.53 -10.47
CA TYR A 337 15.29 5.45 -9.71
C TYR A 337 15.52 6.92 -10.12
N ARG A 338 14.47 7.58 -10.61
CA ARG A 338 14.47 9.02 -10.88
C ARG A 338 13.34 9.68 -10.09
N LYS A 339 13.70 10.54 -9.14
CA LYS A 339 12.72 11.33 -8.38
C LYS A 339 12.00 12.28 -9.34
N LYS A 340 10.67 12.15 -9.44
CA LYS A 340 9.84 13.13 -10.19
C LYS A 340 10.03 14.51 -9.57
N ARG A 341 10.50 15.49 -10.34
CA ARG A 341 10.52 16.89 -9.91
C ARG A 341 9.07 17.34 -9.73
N LYS A 342 8.72 17.92 -8.59
CA LYS A 342 7.46 18.66 -8.45
C LYS A 342 7.47 19.77 -9.52
N LYS A 343 6.50 19.79 -10.43
CA LYS A 343 6.33 20.96 -11.31
C LYS A 343 6.13 22.18 -10.42
N PRO A 344 6.81 23.31 -10.66
CA PRO A 344 6.48 24.56 -10.00
C PRO A 344 4.99 24.81 -10.18
N GLN A 345 4.29 25.06 -9.09
CA GLN A 345 2.90 25.48 -9.11
C GLN A 345 2.92 26.85 -9.76
N GLU A 346 2.51 26.95 -11.04
CA GLU A 346 2.36 28.23 -11.72
C GLU A 346 1.44 29.09 -10.85
N SER A 347 2.00 30.18 -10.32
CA SER A 347 1.24 31.24 -9.68
C SER A 347 0.28 31.78 -10.73
N ARG A 348 -0.97 31.31 -10.69
CA ARG A 348 -2.09 31.99 -11.36
C ARG A 348 -2.35 33.28 -10.58
N ASN A 349 -1.51 34.28 -10.83
CA ASN A 349 -1.90 35.67 -10.69
C ASN A 349 -2.57 36.05 -12.02
N GLY A 350 -3.87 36.29 -11.96
CA GLY A 350 -4.71 36.81 -13.02
C GLY A 350 -6.00 37.29 -12.40
#